data_AF-A0A1L3ZB41-F1
#
_entry.id   AF-A0A1L3ZB41-F1
#
_cell.length_a   1.000
_cell.length_b   1.000
_cell.length_c   1.000
_cell.angle_alpha   90.00
_cell.angle_beta   90.00
_cell.angle_gamma   90.00
#
_symmetry.space_group_name_H-M   'P 1'
#
loop_
_entity.id
_entity.type
_entity.pdbx_description
1 polymer ?
#
loop_
_entity_poly.entity_id
_entity_poly.type
_entity_poly.pdbx_seq_one_letter_code
_entity_poly.pdbx_strand_id
1 'polypeptide(L)'
;MAIRYAEPPAPSNPLLKQAKGIRRQSEALEAILHEVLGDKRRRGRKLSGNETVTLRLDKRAVEHFKAASDDWKKAMADVLAKAAGL
;
A
#
# COMPACT_ATOMS: atom_id res chain seq x y z
N MET A 1 14.14 -58.70 -28.18
CA MET A 1 13.35 -58.42 -26.96
C MET A 1 12.66 -57.08 -27.15
N ALA A 2 11.32 -57.02 -27.12
CA ALA A 2 10.56 -55.79 -27.30
C ALA A 2 9.92 -55.38 -25.97
N ILE A 3 10.28 -54.18 -25.47
CA ILE A 3 9.74 -53.63 -24.23
C ILE A 3 8.39 -53.00 -24.58
N ARG A 4 7.29 -53.55 -24.04
CA ARG A 4 5.96 -52.94 -24.13
C ARG A 4 5.90 -51.78 -23.13
N TYR A 5 5.74 -50.56 -23.62
CA TYR A 5 5.43 -49.42 -22.75
C TYR A 5 3.98 -49.52 -22.30
N ALA A 6 3.74 -49.57 -21.00
CA ALA A 6 2.41 -49.44 -20.41
C ALA A 6 2.07 -47.94 -20.31
N GLU A 7 0.98 -47.52 -20.96
CA GLU A 7 0.43 -46.16 -20.78
C GLU A 7 -0.03 -45.96 -19.32
N PRO A 8 0.29 -44.82 -18.68
CA PRO A 8 -0.21 -44.53 -17.35
C PRO A 8 -1.73 -44.30 -17.40
N PRO A 9 -2.51 -44.82 -16.41
CA PRO A 9 -3.95 -44.64 -16.41
C PRO A 9 -4.33 -43.17 -16.28
N ALA A 10 -5.27 -42.73 -17.11
CA ALA A 10 -5.82 -41.38 -17.08
C ALA A 10 -6.30 -41.03 -15.65
N PRO A 11 -5.98 -39.83 -15.12
CA PRO A 11 -6.40 -39.45 -13.79
C PRO A 11 -7.92 -39.41 -13.73
N SER A 12 -8.47 -40.20 -12.81
CA SER A 12 -9.89 -40.36 -12.62
C SER A 12 -10.57 -39.01 -12.36
N ASN A 13 -11.82 -38.90 -12.82
CA ASN A 13 -12.66 -37.70 -12.79
C ASN A 13 -12.94 -36.99 -11.42
N PRO A 14 -12.73 -37.56 -10.20
CA PRO A 14 -13.11 -36.85 -8.97
C PRO A 14 -12.24 -35.63 -8.62
N LEU A 15 -10.97 -35.58 -9.03
CA LEU A 15 -10.07 -34.46 -8.72
C LEU A 15 -10.47 -33.16 -9.43
N LEU A 16 -10.99 -33.28 -10.66
CA LEU A 16 -11.46 -32.13 -11.45
C LEU A 16 -12.73 -31.48 -10.86
N LYS A 17 -13.59 -32.26 -10.21
CA LYS A 17 -14.80 -31.74 -9.55
C LYS A 17 -14.46 -30.93 -8.30
N GLN A 18 -13.48 -31.37 -7.52
CA GLN A 18 -13.00 -30.63 -6.34
C GLN A 18 -12.34 -29.30 -6.75
N ALA A 19 -11.51 -29.31 -7.81
CA ALA A 19 -10.87 -28.10 -8.32
C ALA A 19 -11.88 -27.03 -8.79
N LYS A 20 -13.01 -27.44 -9.37
CA LYS A 20 -14.10 -26.51 -9.77
C LYS A 20 -14.82 -25.89 -8.57
N GLY A 21 -14.96 -26.62 -7.46
CA GLY A 21 -15.54 -26.09 -6.22
C GLY A 21 -14.66 -25.01 -5.58
N ILE A 22 -13.35 -25.25 -5.54
CA ILE A 22 -12.37 -24.32 -4.97
C ILE A 22 -12.31 -23.01 -5.76
N ARG A 23 -12.33 -23.06 -7.10
CA ARG A 23 -12.31 -21.85 -7.95
C ARG A 23 -13.52 -20.93 -7.73
N ARG A 24 -14.72 -21.51 -7.57
CA ARG A 24 -15.93 -20.73 -7.30
C ARG A 24 -15.90 -20.05 -5.93
N GLN A 25 -15.29 -20.70 -4.94
CA GLN A 25 -15.15 -20.13 -3.60
C GLN A 25 -14.11 -19.01 -3.57
N SER A 26 -13.02 -19.10 -4.35
CA SER A 26 -12.03 -18.02 -4.46
C SER A 26 -12.58 -16.79 -5.17
N GLU A 27 -13.34 -16.97 -6.26
CA GLU A 27 -13.97 -15.85 -6.99
C GLU A 27 -14.95 -15.05 -6.10
N ALA A 28 -15.71 -15.75 -5.25
CA ALA A 28 -16.64 -15.10 -4.32
C ALA A 28 -15.91 -14.29 -3.22
N LEU A 29 -14.77 -14.81 -2.74
CA LEU A 29 -13.93 -14.11 -1.75
C LEU A 29 -13.25 -12.88 -2.36
N GLU A 30 -12.76 -12.96 -3.59
CA GLU A 30 -12.15 -11.83 -4.29
C GLU A 30 -13.15 -10.70 -4.56
N ALA A 31 -14.40 -11.03 -4.91
CA ALA A 31 -15.46 -10.04 -5.10
C ALA A 31 -15.78 -9.24 -3.82
N ILE A 32 -15.90 -9.94 -2.68
CA ILE A 32 -16.14 -9.32 -1.38
C ILE A 32 -14.95 -8.45 -0.96
N LEU A 33 -13.72 -8.92 -1.21
CA LEU A 33 -12.51 -8.14 -0.91
C LEU A 33 -12.47 -6.84 -1.72
N HIS A 34 -12.86 -6.89 -3.00
CA HIS A 34 -12.87 -5.73 -3.88
C HIS A 34 -13.90 -4.67 -3.45
N GLU A 35 -15.09 -5.08 -3.01
CA GLU A 35 -16.10 -4.14 -2.47
C GLU A 35 -15.63 -3.49 -1.17
N VAL A 36 -15.06 -4.27 -0.23
CA VAL A 36 -14.59 -3.76 1.06
C VAL A 36 -13.36 -2.85 0.93
N LEU A 37 -12.46 -3.12 -0.02
CA LEU A 37 -11.31 -2.23 -0.32
C LEU A 37 -11.71 -0.99 -1.12
N GLY A 38 -12.75 -1.08 -1.95
CA GLY A 38 -13.29 0.05 -2.70
C GLY A 38 -13.84 1.16 -1.80
N ASP A 39 -14.55 0.77 -0.73
CA ASP A 39 -15.14 1.73 0.21
C ASP A 39 -14.08 2.47 1.05
N LYS A 40 -12.96 1.81 1.38
CA LYS A 40 -11.86 2.46 2.11
C LYS A 40 -11.17 3.57 1.30
N ARG A 41 -11.20 3.51 -0.03
CA ARG A 41 -10.58 4.51 -0.91
C ARG A 41 -11.45 5.76 -1.13
N ARG A 42 -12.74 5.73 -0.75
CA ARG A 42 -13.70 6.83 -0.98
C ARG A 42 -13.95 7.74 0.22
N ARG A 43 -13.27 7.54 1.35
CA ARG A 43 -13.22 8.59 2.39
C ARG A 43 -12.34 9.72 1.89
N GLY A 44 -12.95 10.59 1.09
CA GLY A 44 -12.34 11.79 0.55
C GLY A 44 -11.59 12.52 1.65
N ARG A 45 -10.28 12.67 1.45
CA ARG A 45 -9.43 13.43 2.36
C ARG A 45 -9.98 14.85 2.38
N LYS A 46 -10.46 15.31 3.54
CA LYS A 46 -10.89 16.70 3.72
C LYS A 46 -9.75 17.58 3.20
N LEU A 47 -10.03 18.47 2.25
CA LEU A 47 -9.06 19.42 1.73
C LEU A 47 -8.53 20.21 2.93
N SER A 48 -7.30 19.92 3.33
CA SER A 48 -6.60 20.67 4.34
C SER A 48 -6.38 22.05 3.75
N GLY A 49 -6.76 23.12 4.47
CA GLY A 49 -6.45 24.50 4.06
C GLY A 49 -4.94 24.81 4.05
N ASN A 50 -4.11 23.85 4.47
CA ASN A 50 -2.66 23.96 4.44
C ASN A 50 -2.12 23.46 3.09
N GLU A 51 -1.28 24.28 2.48
CA GLU A 51 -0.50 23.93 1.30
C GLU A 51 0.83 23.30 1.73
N THR A 52 1.28 22.26 1.02
CA THR A 52 2.57 21.61 1.29
C THR A 52 3.56 22.03 0.22
N VAL A 53 4.60 22.77 0.62
CA VAL A 53 5.68 23.21 -0.25
C VAL A 53 6.98 22.52 0.14
N THR A 54 7.78 22.09 -0.85
CA THR A 54 9.11 21.53 -0.62
C THR A 54 10.18 22.57 -0.93
N LEU A 55 10.95 22.99 0.07
CA LEU A 55 12.02 23.98 -0.06
C LEU A 55 13.39 23.33 0.17
N ARG A 56 14.40 23.79 -0.58
CA ARG A 56 15.81 23.45 -0.30
C ARG A 56 16.40 24.52 0.61
N LEU A 57 16.83 24.10 1.79
CA LEU A 57 17.46 24.96 2.79
C LEU A 57 18.97 24.70 2.83
N ASP A 58 19.73 25.70 3.30
CA ASP A 58 21.15 25.52 3.62
C ASP A 58 21.30 24.45 4.72
N LYS A 59 22.27 23.56 4.54
CA LYS A 59 22.61 22.50 5.47
C LYS A 59 22.90 23.06 6.87
N ARG A 60 23.58 24.21 6.97
CA ARG A 60 23.91 24.83 8.26
C ARG A 60 22.67 25.20 9.07
N ALA A 61 21.63 25.72 8.41
CA ALA A 61 20.38 26.07 9.06
C ALA A 61 19.67 24.80 9.58
N VAL A 62 19.62 23.74 8.77
CA VAL A 62 19.00 22.47 9.17
C VAL A 62 19.73 21.84 10.36
N GLU A 63 21.06 21.87 10.37
CA GLU A 63 21.87 21.35 11.48
C GLU A 63 21.67 22.15 12.77
N HIS A 64 21.58 23.48 12.69
CA HIS A 64 21.28 24.32 13.84
C HIS A 64 19.96 23.92 14.51
N PHE A 65 18.89 23.76 13.73
CA PHE A 65 17.60 23.36 14.30
C PHE A 65 17.61 21.94 14.86
N LYS A 66 18.25 20.99 14.16
CA LYS A 66 18.39 19.60 14.63
C LYS A 66 19.16 19.49 15.94
N ALA A 67 20.17 20.33 16.15
CA ALA A 67 20.94 20.34 17.39
C ALA A 67 20.16 20.93 18.57
N ALA A 68 19.19 21.82 18.30
CA ALA A 68 18.45 22.52 19.35
C ALA A 68 17.30 21.70 19.98
N SER A 69 16.69 20.78 19.23
CA SER A 69 15.54 20.00 19.74
C SER A 69 15.27 18.76 18.89
N ASP A 70 14.72 17.71 19.51
CA ASP A 70 14.15 16.56 18.80
C ASP A 70 13.00 16.97 17.87
N ASP A 71 12.22 17.98 18.26
CA ASP A 71 11.09 18.55 17.51
C ASP A 71 11.51 19.73 16.59
N TRP A 72 12.73 19.67 16.05
CA TRP A 72 13.33 20.74 15.23
C TRP A 72 12.48 21.21 14.06
N LYS A 73 11.65 20.33 13.47
CA LYS A 73 10.75 20.68 12.35
C LYS A 73 9.68 21.67 12.78
N LYS A 74 9.13 21.51 13.99
CA LYS A 74 8.10 22.41 14.52
C LYS A 74 8.71 23.77 14.85
N ALA A 75 9.86 23.79 15.51
CA ALA A 75 10.60 25.02 15.78
C ALA A 75 10.94 25.79 14.50
N MET A 76 11.35 25.08 13.44
CA MET A 76 11.63 25.68 12.14
C MET A 76 10.37 26.22 11.46
N ALA A 77 9.23 25.51 11.56
CA ALA A 77 7.95 25.99 11.05
C ALA A 77 7.48 27.27 11.78
N ASP A 78 7.65 27.34 13.10
CA ASP A 78 7.30 28.53 13.90
C ASP A 78 8.16 29.74 13.51
N VAL A 79 9.46 29.53 13.24
CA VAL A 79 10.35 30.61 12.75
C VAL A 79 9.95 31.07 11.35
N LEU A 80 9.59 30.15 10.47
CA LEU A 80 9.09 30.50 9.13
C LEU A 80 7.77 31.28 9.19
N ALA A 81 6.86 30.90 10.08
CA ALA A 81 5.61 31.64 10.32
C ALA A 81 5.91 33.07 10.79
N LYS A 82 6.77 33.23 11.81
CA LYS A 82 7.20 34.54 12.30
C LYS A 82 7.87 35.40 11.22
N ALA A 83 8.72 34.80 10.39
CA ALA A 83 9.38 35.50 9.29
C ALA A 83 8.40 35.96 8.20
N ALA A 84 7.32 35.20 8.00
CA ALA A 84 6.21 35.58 7.12
C ALA A 84 5.25 36.61 7.76
N GLY A 85 5.45 36.96 9.03
CA GLY A 85 4.57 37.87 9.77
C GLY A 85 3.25 37.22 10.23
N LEU A 86 3.23 35.89 10.34
CA LEU A 86 2.10 35.09 10.83
C LEU A 86 2.25 34.74 12.31
#